data_AF-A0A136LQ80-F1
#
_entry.id   AF-A0A136LQ80-F1
#
_cell.length_a   1.000
_cell.length_b   1.000
_cell.length_c   1.000
_cell.angle_alpha   90.00
_cell.angle_beta   90.00
_cell.angle_gamma   90.00
#
_symmetry.space_group_name_H-M   'P 1'
#
loop_
_entity.id
_entity.type
_entity.pdbx_description
1 polymer ?
#
loop_
_entity_poly.entity_id
_entity_poly.type
_entity_poly.pdbx_seq_one_letter_code
_entity_poly.pdbx_strand_id
1 'polypeptide(L)'
;MPSSPASPSLSQLLRSTTDPVLLPVFAQAWGYQVATNKRDELRKDLAKVMIDPVRAEAVWDQLDDAARGAMHMLLGVGGRMRENQFERLCGEIHEMGSEAIAREKPLQNPKSTADALFYRGLIHRLIEHTDIGQQQVIYIPDDLRGALPQKTSYDHIAQTDDDDLLEMEAKDSETEINPLSDIQHPRPADTSLVDDMTTLLAYARIHNPTLEGGFLSADDSARLLPGFIVQDDRRLYFLTALAISAGLIDVQGSHALLGKAEAQRWLGAARSEQVQKLAEAWRGSKLIMDLAFVPGLHPELDAGDMPQYDPAAARSLVLEMMMVLLPAEGWWSRDAFVQAVHDNNYDFQRPNSSFDGWYIRNDAGDYLSGEAHWMEVEGAMLEYMITGPLHWLG
;
A
#
# COMPACT_ATOMS: atom_id res chain seq x y z
N MET A 1 -15.45 8.83 2.90
CA MET A 1 -14.43 8.84 1.83
C MET A 1 -13.57 10.08 2.00
N PRO A 2 -12.28 9.95 2.34
CA PRO A 2 -11.36 11.06 2.13
C PRO A 2 -11.32 11.31 0.62
N SER A 3 -11.59 12.55 0.21
CA SER A 3 -11.54 12.95 -1.20
C SER A 3 -10.12 12.71 -1.71
N SER A 4 -9.95 11.82 -2.69
CA SER A 4 -8.66 11.68 -3.39
C SER A 4 -8.19 13.06 -3.84
N PRO A 5 -6.91 13.42 -3.64
CA PRO A 5 -6.41 14.73 -4.03
C PRO A 5 -6.66 14.94 -5.52
N ALA A 6 -7.20 16.12 -5.87
CA ALA A 6 -7.53 16.46 -7.25
C ALA A 6 -6.27 16.35 -8.13
N SER A 7 -6.39 15.66 -9.26
CA SER A 7 -5.26 15.47 -10.16
C SER A 7 -4.86 16.81 -10.80
N PRO A 8 -3.56 17.06 -11.03
CA PRO A 8 -3.13 18.26 -11.73
C PRO A 8 -3.79 18.35 -13.12
N SER A 9 -4.28 19.53 -13.49
CA SER A 9 -4.77 19.78 -14.86
C SER A 9 -3.66 19.58 -15.88
N LEU A 10 -4.01 19.22 -17.11
CA LEU A 10 -3.08 19.03 -18.20
C LEU A 10 -2.25 20.31 -18.47
N SER A 11 -2.87 21.49 -18.34
CA SER A 11 -2.19 22.78 -18.46
C SER A 11 -1.11 23.01 -17.40
N GLN A 12 -1.30 22.51 -16.17
CA GLN A 12 -0.30 22.61 -15.10
C GLN A 12 0.83 21.61 -15.35
N LEU A 13 0.48 20.36 -15.63
CA LEU A 13 1.45 19.29 -15.93
C LEU A 13 2.36 19.66 -17.10
N LEU A 14 1.77 20.08 -18.22
CA LEU A 14 2.50 20.51 -19.39
C LEU A 14 3.31 21.78 -19.15
N ARG A 15 3.31 22.42 -17.98
CA ARG A 15 4.20 23.54 -17.65
C ARG A 15 5.26 23.19 -16.63
N SER A 16 4.92 22.42 -15.61
CA SER A 16 5.78 22.17 -14.46
C SER A 16 6.61 20.90 -14.59
N THR A 17 6.02 19.79 -15.03
CA THR A 17 6.60 18.45 -14.87
C THR A 17 6.95 17.77 -16.19
N THR A 18 6.32 18.13 -17.31
CA THR A 18 6.60 17.48 -18.60
C THR A 18 7.96 17.89 -19.17
N ASP A 19 8.82 16.89 -19.44
CA ASP A 19 10.09 17.06 -20.14
C ASP A 19 9.85 17.72 -21.53
N PRO A 20 10.53 18.84 -21.86
CA PRO A 20 10.47 19.46 -23.18
C PRO A 20 10.67 18.52 -24.37
N VAL A 21 11.41 17.41 -24.19
CA VAL A 21 11.67 16.39 -25.21
C VAL A 21 10.40 15.66 -25.65
N LEU A 22 9.39 15.54 -24.78
CA LEU A 22 8.13 14.86 -25.07
C LEU A 22 7.13 15.74 -25.86
N LEU A 23 7.27 17.07 -25.80
CA LEU A 23 6.31 17.99 -26.43
C LEU A 23 6.15 17.78 -27.96
N PRO A 24 7.22 17.57 -28.75
CA PRO A 24 7.08 17.25 -30.16
C PRO A 24 6.42 15.90 -30.41
N VAL A 25 6.63 14.92 -29.52
CA VAL A 25 6.00 13.59 -29.61
C VAL A 25 4.50 13.70 -29.37
N PHE A 26 4.08 14.47 -28.36
CA PHE A 26 2.66 14.74 -28.11
C PHE A 26 2.04 15.52 -29.27
N ALA A 27 2.72 16.54 -29.80
CA ALA A 27 2.24 17.26 -30.98
C ALA A 27 2.00 16.33 -32.18
N GLN A 28 2.91 15.37 -32.40
CA GLN A 28 2.76 14.36 -33.44
C GLN A 28 1.57 13.43 -33.17
N ALA A 29 1.45 12.90 -31.95
CA ALA A 29 0.36 12.00 -31.56
C ALA A 29 -1.02 12.65 -31.73
N TRP A 30 -1.13 13.95 -31.42
CA TRP A 30 -2.39 14.71 -31.46
C TRP A 30 -2.61 15.49 -32.76
N GLY A 31 -1.82 15.20 -33.81
CA GLY A 31 -1.96 15.82 -35.13
C GLY A 31 -1.83 17.34 -35.11
N TYR A 32 -1.08 17.91 -34.17
CA TYR A 32 -0.84 19.35 -34.08
C TYR A 32 0.43 19.72 -34.84
N GLN A 33 0.29 20.58 -35.85
CA GLN A 33 1.43 21.15 -36.55
C GLN A 33 2.03 22.27 -35.69
N VAL A 34 3.27 22.08 -35.26
CA VAL A 34 3.98 23.05 -34.43
C VAL A 34 4.17 24.35 -35.22
N ALA A 35 3.38 25.37 -34.90
CA ALA A 35 3.38 26.67 -35.57
C ALA A 35 4.35 27.68 -34.93
N THR A 36 4.89 27.37 -33.74
CA THR A 36 5.73 28.27 -32.95
C THR A 36 6.98 27.56 -32.44
N ASN A 37 8.12 28.26 -32.46
CA ASN A 37 9.36 27.80 -31.85
C ASN A 37 9.43 28.12 -30.34
N LYS A 38 8.41 28.80 -29.79
CA LYS A 38 8.35 29.13 -28.37
C LYS A 38 7.66 28.02 -27.58
N ARG A 39 8.42 27.43 -26.65
CA ARG A 39 7.97 26.30 -25.84
C ARG A 39 6.73 26.61 -25.00
N ASP A 40 6.62 27.81 -24.44
CA ASP A 40 5.47 28.19 -23.61
C ASP A 40 4.18 28.32 -24.41
N GLU A 41 4.28 28.74 -25.67
CA GLU A 41 3.14 28.79 -26.58
C GLU A 41 2.74 27.37 -27.00
N LEU A 42 3.73 26.51 -27.33
CA LEU A 42 3.49 25.09 -27.63
C LEU A 42 2.80 24.34 -26.47
N ARG A 43 3.27 24.52 -25.23
CA ARG A 43 2.65 23.90 -24.03
C ARG A 43 1.19 24.32 -23.86
N LYS A 44 0.86 25.60 -24.10
CA LYS A 44 -0.52 26.12 -24.04
C LYS A 44 -1.39 25.58 -25.17
N ASP A 45 -0.86 25.51 -26.38
CA ASP A 45 -1.60 25.02 -27.53
C ASP A 45 -1.87 23.52 -27.43
N LEU A 46 -0.87 22.74 -27.00
CA LEU A 46 -1.03 21.31 -26.73
C LEU A 46 -2.10 21.05 -25.67
N ALA A 47 -2.09 21.79 -24.55
CA ALA A 47 -3.10 21.62 -23.51
C ALA A 47 -4.54 21.81 -24.06
N LYS A 48 -4.75 22.74 -25.00
CA LYS A 48 -6.06 22.94 -25.64
C LYS A 48 -6.40 21.87 -26.66
N VAL A 49 -5.40 21.44 -27.43
CA VAL A 49 -5.54 20.40 -28.45
C VAL A 49 -5.91 19.06 -27.82
N MET A 50 -5.31 18.74 -26.68
CA MET A 50 -5.45 17.45 -26.02
C MET A 50 -6.79 17.29 -25.30
N ILE A 51 -7.47 18.38 -24.95
CA ILE A 51 -8.81 18.36 -24.34
C ILE A 51 -9.94 18.55 -25.38
N ASP A 52 -9.60 18.60 -26.67
CA ASP A 52 -10.59 18.63 -27.75
C ASP A 52 -11.19 17.22 -27.93
N PRO A 53 -12.51 17.02 -27.74
CA PRO A 53 -13.10 15.68 -27.77
C PRO A 53 -12.93 14.95 -29.11
N VAL A 54 -12.95 15.67 -30.23
CA VAL A 54 -12.81 15.07 -31.58
C VAL A 54 -11.39 14.54 -31.75
N ARG A 55 -10.39 15.29 -31.28
CA ARG A 55 -9.00 14.84 -31.32
C ARG A 55 -8.72 13.73 -30.31
N ALA A 56 -9.29 13.81 -29.12
CA ALA A 56 -9.17 12.78 -28.10
C ALA A 56 -9.75 11.44 -28.59
N GLU A 57 -10.90 11.48 -29.27
CA GLU A 57 -11.48 10.31 -29.94
C GLU A 57 -10.56 9.77 -31.04
N ALA A 58 -9.97 10.63 -31.88
CA ALA A 58 -9.04 10.20 -32.92
C ALA A 58 -7.76 9.56 -32.38
N VAL A 59 -7.26 9.99 -31.20
CA VAL A 59 -6.13 9.37 -30.51
C VAL A 59 -6.54 8.04 -29.88
N TRP A 60 -7.73 7.99 -29.28
CA TRP A 60 -8.30 6.77 -28.70
C TRP A 60 -8.48 5.66 -29.73
N ASP A 61 -9.00 6.00 -30.91
CA ASP A 61 -9.25 5.03 -31.98
C ASP A 61 -7.94 4.43 -32.54
N GLN A 62 -6.79 5.09 -32.34
CA GLN A 62 -5.47 4.59 -32.70
C GLN A 62 -4.85 3.62 -31.67
N LEU A 63 -5.45 3.48 -30.50
CA LEU A 63 -5.02 2.52 -29.49
C LEU A 63 -5.37 1.09 -29.93
N ASP A 64 -4.47 0.15 -29.65
CA ASP A 64 -4.76 -1.28 -29.75
C ASP A 64 -5.62 -1.75 -28.56
N ASP A 65 -6.10 -2.99 -28.61
CA ASP A 65 -6.99 -3.53 -27.60
C ASP A 65 -6.35 -3.57 -26.21
N ALA A 66 -5.03 -3.81 -26.13
CA ALA A 66 -4.29 -3.81 -24.88
C ALA A 66 -4.24 -2.40 -24.25
N ALA A 67 -3.93 -1.37 -25.04
CA ALA A 67 -3.88 0.02 -24.58
C ALA A 67 -5.27 0.57 -24.23
N ARG A 68 -6.32 0.17 -24.95
CA ARG A 68 -7.70 0.49 -24.56
C ARG A 68 -8.08 -0.18 -23.25
N GLY A 69 -7.74 -1.46 -23.08
CA GLY A 69 -7.95 -2.17 -21.82
C GLY A 69 -7.26 -1.49 -20.63
N ALA A 70 -6.00 -1.08 -20.80
CA ALA A 70 -5.26 -0.34 -19.78
C ALA A 70 -5.90 1.03 -19.45
N MET A 71 -6.38 1.77 -20.46
CA MET A 71 -7.12 3.01 -20.23
C MET A 71 -8.43 2.79 -19.50
N HIS A 72 -9.20 1.75 -19.87
CA HIS A 72 -10.44 1.40 -19.17
C HIS A 72 -10.19 1.04 -17.71
N MET A 73 -9.17 0.24 -17.43
CA MET A 73 -8.77 -0.10 -16.07
C MET A 73 -8.43 1.17 -15.26
N LEU A 74 -7.58 2.05 -15.80
CA LEU A 74 -7.25 3.32 -15.15
C LEU A 74 -8.48 4.18 -14.90
N LEU A 75 -9.35 4.34 -15.90
CA LEU A 75 -10.60 5.10 -15.77
C LEU A 75 -11.55 4.49 -14.74
N GLY A 76 -11.62 3.16 -14.67
CA GLY A 76 -12.45 2.41 -13.71
C GLY A 76 -12.02 2.64 -12.26
N VAL A 77 -10.72 2.79 -12.00
CA VAL A 77 -10.18 3.15 -10.66
C VAL A 77 -10.10 4.66 -10.42
N GLY A 78 -10.86 5.46 -11.19
CA GLY A 78 -10.93 6.91 -11.01
C GLY A 78 -9.84 7.72 -11.74
N GLY A 79 -9.12 7.09 -12.67
CA GLY A 79 -8.09 7.70 -13.52
C GLY A 79 -6.70 7.70 -12.90
N ARG A 80 -6.45 6.87 -11.88
CA ARG A 80 -5.23 6.97 -11.05
C ARG A 80 -4.87 5.67 -10.37
N MET A 81 -3.58 5.30 -10.38
CA MET A 81 -3.07 4.11 -9.70
C MET A 81 -1.56 4.19 -9.39
N ARG A 82 -1.05 3.33 -8.51
CA ARG A 82 0.39 3.26 -8.23
C ARG A 82 1.16 2.80 -9.46
N GLU A 83 2.34 3.40 -9.68
CA GLU A 83 3.16 3.13 -10.86
C GLU A 83 3.54 1.65 -10.98
N ASN A 84 4.08 1.04 -9.93
CA ASN A 84 4.50 -0.37 -10.02
C ASN A 84 3.32 -1.31 -10.31
N GLN A 85 2.13 -0.99 -9.79
CA GLN A 85 0.93 -1.75 -10.11
C GLN A 85 0.57 -1.61 -11.59
N PHE A 86 0.67 -0.39 -12.13
CA PHE A 86 0.42 -0.13 -13.55
C PHE A 86 1.44 -0.86 -14.43
N GLU A 87 2.73 -0.78 -14.09
CA GLU A 87 3.81 -1.41 -14.85
C GLU A 87 3.76 -2.94 -14.78
N ARG A 88 3.30 -3.52 -13.66
CA ARG A 88 3.08 -4.97 -13.55
C ARG A 88 2.00 -5.47 -14.51
N LEU A 89 0.96 -4.67 -14.75
CA LEU A 89 -0.16 -5.02 -15.64
C LEU A 89 0.09 -4.63 -17.11
N CYS A 90 0.80 -3.52 -17.35
CA CYS A 90 0.91 -2.88 -18.67
C CYS A 90 2.35 -2.84 -19.22
N GLY A 91 3.33 -3.35 -18.47
CA GLY A 91 4.76 -3.25 -18.73
C GLY A 91 5.36 -1.90 -18.30
N GLU A 92 6.69 -1.83 -18.21
CA GLU A 92 7.42 -0.63 -17.77
C GLU A 92 7.29 0.56 -18.73
N ILE A 93 7.32 1.79 -18.20
CA ILE A 93 7.46 3.01 -18.99
C ILE A 93 8.94 3.33 -19.18
N HIS A 94 9.39 3.22 -20.42
CA HIS A 94 10.78 3.45 -20.78
C HIS A 94 10.98 4.92 -21.15
N GLU A 95 11.41 5.75 -20.20
CA GLU A 95 11.75 7.15 -20.49
C GLU A 95 12.99 7.25 -21.39
N MET A 96 12.80 7.86 -22.57
CA MET A 96 13.84 7.98 -23.58
C MET A 96 14.24 9.44 -23.78
N GLY A 97 15.55 9.69 -23.87
CA GLY A 97 16.07 10.97 -24.34
C GLY A 97 15.80 11.23 -25.82
N SER A 98 16.01 12.47 -26.28
CA SER A 98 15.68 12.91 -27.65
C SER A 98 16.28 12.03 -28.76
N GLU A 99 17.53 11.60 -28.60
CA GLU A 99 18.21 10.72 -29.57
C GLU A 99 17.58 9.32 -29.62
N ALA A 100 17.23 8.76 -28.45
CA ALA A 100 16.60 7.46 -28.35
C ALA A 100 15.17 7.50 -28.94
N ILE A 101 14.40 8.56 -28.68
CA ILE A 101 13.08 8.77 -29.30
C ILE A 101 13.19 8.84 -30.83
N ALA A 102 14.16 9.57 -31.37
CA ALA A 102 14.35 9.69 -32.82
C ALA A 102 14.69 8.35 -33.48
N ARG A 103 15.46 7.49 -32.77
CA ARG A 103 15.87 6.16 -33.23
C ARG A 103 14.76 5.13 -33.11
N GLU A 104 14.15 5.03 -31.95
CA GLU A 104 13.23 3.94 -31.57
C GLU A 104 11.78 4.26 -31.93
N LYS A 105 11.44 5.55 -32.05
CA LYS A 105 10.10 6.05 -32.40
C LYS A 105 9.00 5.41 -31.55
N PRO A 106 9.03 5.59 -30.22
CA PRO A 106 8.16 4.86 -29.28
C PRO A 106 6.66 5.11 -29.50
N LEU A 107 6.27 6.25 -30.11
CA LEU A 107 4.88 6.47 -30.53
C LEU A 107 4.38 5.44 -31.56
N GLN A 108 5.28 4.99 -32.44
CA GLN A 108 5.00 4.04 -33.52
C GLN A 108 5.31 2.60 -33.10
N ASN A 109 6.38 2.40 -32.33
CA ASN A 109 6.83 1.09 -31.86
C ASN A 109 6.98 1.11 -30.33
N PRO A 110 5.89 1.15 -29.56
CA PRO A 110 5.97 1.10 -28.11
C PRO A 110 6.53 -0.26 -27.64
N LYS A 111 7.33 -0.28 -26.58
CA LYS A 111 7.87 -1.54 -26.03
C LYS A 111 6.91 -2.21 -25.06
N SER A 112 5.98 -1.45 -24.50
CA SER A 112 4.98 -1.88 -23.55
C SER A 112 3.64 -1.17 -23.83
N THR A 113 2.55 -1.69 -23.26
CA THR A 113 1.26 -1.00 -23.28
C THR A 113 1.35 0.35 -22.55
N ALA A 114 2.13 0.42 -21.47
CA ALA A 114 2.39 1.65 -20.75
C ALA A 114 3.11 2.71 -21.63
N ASP A 115 4.14 2.33 -22.39
CA ASP A 115 4.81 3.21 -23.37
C ASP A 115 3.81 3.76 -24.40
N ALA A 116 2.91 2.90 -24.89
CA ALA A 116 1.94 3.28 -25.89
C ALA A 116 1.05 4.44 -25.41
N LEU A 117 0.66 4.41 -24.14
CA LEU A 117 -0.15 5.44 -23.49
C LEU A 117 0.68 6.67 -23.09
N PHE A 118 1.87 6.46 -22.52
CA PHE A 118 2.75 7.52 -22.04
C PHE A 118 3.24 8.42 -23.18
N TYR A 119 3.73 7.85 -24.29
CA TYR A 119 4.21 8.64 -25.43
C TYR A 119 3.09 9.29 -26.25
N ARG A 120 1.83 8.89 -26.04
CA ARG A 120 0.65 9.62 -26.55
C ARG A 120 0.21 10.75 -25.62
N GLY A 121 0.80 10.87 -24.43
CA GLY A 121 0.41 11.87 -23.43
C GLY A 121 -0.96 11.61 -22.82
N LEU A 122 -1.40 10.35 -22.78
CA LEU A 122 -2.68 9.95 -22.17
C LEU A 122 -2.56 9.72 -20.66
N ILE A 123 -1.38 9.32 -20.21
CA ILE A 123 -1.05 9.06 -18.81
C ILE A 123 0.22 9.82 -18.42
N HIS A 124 0.35 10.13 -17.13
CA HIS A 124 1.50 10.85 -16.61
C HIS A 124 1.91 10.37 -15.21
N ARG A 125 3.17 10.65 -14.85
CA ARG A 125 3.75 10.37 -13.53
C ARG A 125 3.57 11.57 -12.59
N LEU A 126 3.24 11.28 -11.33
CA LEU A 126 3.25 12.22 -10.21
C LEU A 126 3.89 11.54 -9.00
N ILE A 127 4.65 12.32 -8.23
CA ILE A 127 5.12 11.90 -6.91
C ILE A 127 4.12 12.37 -5.87
N GLU A 128 3.60 11.44 -5.09
CA GLU A 128 2.77 11.73 -3.93
C GLU A 128 3.52 11.51 -2.62
N HIS A 129 3.25 12.38 -1.66
CA HIS A 129 3.75 12.22 -0.30
C HIS A 129 2.69 11.50 0.52
N THR A 130 3.03 10.32 0.98
CA THR A 130 2.22 9.49 1.87
C THR A 130 2.93 9.29 3.21
N ASP A 131 2.23 8.71 4.18
CA ASP A 131 2.81 8.43 5.49
C ASP A 131 3.94 7.40 5.45
N ILE A 132 3.98 6.54 4.42
CA ILE A 132 5.06 5.57 4.18
C ILE A 132 6.22 6.13 3.32
N GLY A 133 6.14 7.39 2.90
CA GLY A 133 7.14 8.05 2.07
C GLY A 133 6.62 8.54 0.73
N GLN A 134 7.52 8.73 -0.23
CA GLN A 134 7.14 9.16 -1.57
C GLN A 134 6.67 7.95 -2.38
N GLN A 135 5.57 8.09 -3.11
CA GLN A 135 5.08 7.06 -4.02
C GLN A 135 4.93 7.64 -5.42
N GLN A 136 5.34 6.87 -6.42
CA GLN A 136 5.09 7.21 -7.81
C GLN A 136 3.73 6.69 -8.25
N VAL A 137 2.99 7.55 -8.93
CA VAL A 137 1.61 7.32 -9.33
C VAL A 137 1.46 7.65 -10.80
N ILE A 138 0.78 6.76 -11.52
CA ILE A 138 0.29 6.99 -12.87
C ILE A 138 -1.12 7.54 -12.80
N TYR A 139 -1.37 8.64 -13.52
CA TYR A 139 -2.67 9.28 -13.52
C TYR A 139 -3.03 9.89 -14.88
N ILE A 140 -4.34 10.06 -15.09
CA ILE A 140 -4.95 10.78 -16.21
C ILE A 140 -5.39 12.16 -15.69
N PRO A 141 -4.93 13.28 -16.29
CA PRO A 141 -5.38 14.62 -15.91
C PRO A 141 -6.89 14.76 -16.02
N ASP A 142 -7.54 15.39 -15.02
CA ASP A 142 -9.00 15.42 -14.92
C ASP A 142 -9.69 16.08 -16.14
N ASP A 143 -9.05 17.10 -16.71
CA ASP A 143 -9.52 17.79 -17.92
C ASP A 143 -9.40 16.92 -19.17
N LEU A 144 -8.33 16.11 -19.28
CA LEU A 144 -8.19 15.11 -20.34
C LEU A 144 -9.21 13.96 -20.14
N ARG A 145 -9.38 13.47 -18.93
CA ARG A 145 -10.35 12.43 -18.59
C ARG A 145 -11.77 12.80 -19.00
N GLY A 146 -12.16 14.06 -18.81
CA GLY A 146 -13.46 14.57 -19.27
C GLY A 146 -13.61 14.68 -20.79
N ALA A 147 -12.51 14.70 -21.56
CA ALA A 147 -12.51 14.79 -23.02
C ALA A 147 -12.41 13.43 -23.71
N LEU A 148 -11.95 12.38 -23.02
CA LEU A 148 -11.82 11.04 -23.56
C LEU A 148 -13.20 10.41 -23.85
N PRO A 149 -13.31 9.60 -24.92
CA PRO A 149 -14.58 8.97 -25.27
C PRO A 149 -14.97 7.91 -24.23
N GLN A 150 -16.26 7.85 -23.90
CA GLN A 150 -16.84 6.76 -23.10
C GLN A 150 -17.24 5.57 -23.99
N LYS A 151 -16.36 5.16 -24.91
CA LYS A 151 -16.58 3.98 -25.75
C LYS A 151 -16.19 2.76 -24.94
N THR A 152 -17.16 1.94 -24.54
CA THR A 152 -16.85 0.62 -23.99
C THR A 152 -16.30 -0.26 -25.11
N SER A 153 -15.48 -1.26 -24.79
CA SER A 153 -14.90 -2.18 -25.81
C SER A 153 -15.95 -2.97 -26.62
N TYR A 154 -17.24 -2.79 -26.31
CA TYR A 154 -18.39 -3.46 -26.93
C TYR A 154 -18.91 -2.80 -28.20
N ASP A 155 -18.50 -1.58 -28.57
CA ASP A 155 -18.96 -0.93 -29.82
C ASP A 155 -18.52 -1.72 -31.08
N HIS A 156 -17.54 -2.62 -30.96
CA HIS A 156 -17.10 -3.53 -32.02
C HIS A 156 -17.71 -4.94 -31.95
N ILE A 157 -18.47 -5.29 -30.90
CA ILE A 157 -18.97 -6.66 -30.63
C ILE A 157 -20.50 -6.76 -30.81
N ALA A 158 -21.15 -5.76 -31.41
CA ALA A 158 -22.61 -5.72 -31.60
C ALA A 158 -23.22 -6.78 -32.57
N GLN A 159 -22.62 -7.98 -32.69
CA GLN A 159 -23.14 -9.11 -33.48
C GLN A 159 -22.96 -10.50 -32.85
N THR A 160 -22.70 -10.64 -31.55
CA THR A 160 -22.68 -11.97 -30.89
C THR A 160 -23.60 -12.00 -29.67
N ASP A 161 -24.32 -13.11 -29.55
CA ASP A 161 -25.54 -13.32 -28.74
C ASP A 161 -25.41 -12.87 -27.26
N ASP A 162 -26.50 -12.24 -26.78
CA ASP A 162 -26.67 -11.57 -25.47
C ASP A 162 -26.42 -12.44 -24.21
N ASP A 163 -26.25 -13.76 -24.34
CA ASP A 163 -26.16 -14.67 -23.17
C ASP A 163 -24.76 -14.75 -22.54
N ASP A 164 -23.68 -14.49 -23.28
CA ASP A 164 -22.30 -14.54 -22.74
C ASP A 164 -21.89 -13.25 -22.00
N LEU A 165 -22.63 -12.14 -22.19
CA LEU A 165 -22.28 -10.82 -21.63
C LEU A 165 -22.65 -10.67 -20.15
N LEU A 166 -23.66 -11.40 -19.69
CA LEU A 166 -24.10 -11.38 -18.29
C LEU A 166 -23.11 -12.07 -17.34
N GLU A 167 -22.17 -12.87 -17.86
CA GLU A 167 -21.09 -13.48 -17.06
C GLU A 167 -19.86 -12.55 -16.90
N MET A 168 -19.66 -11.58 -17.80
CA MET A 168 -18.53 -10.64 -17.74
C MET A 168 -18.81 -9.43 -16.81
N GLU A 169 -20.05 -8.93 -16.77
CA GLU A 169 -20.43 -7.82 -15.88
C GLU A 169 -20.41 -8.20 -14.39
N ALA A 170 -20.39 -9.50 -14.06
CA ALA A 170 -20.31 -9.99 -12.68
C ALA A 170 -18.90 -9.98 -12.09
N LYS A 171 -17.84 -9.74 -12.90
CA LYS A 171 -16.45 -9.71 -12.40
C LYS A 171 -15.98 -8.34 -11.92
N ASP A 172 -16.64 -7.26 -12.34
CA ASP A 172 -16.22 -5.90 -12.00
C ASP A 172 -16.61 -5.46 -10.56
N SER A 173 -17.17 -6.38 -9.75
CA SER A 173 -17.35 -6.20 -8.30
C SER A 173 -16.50 -7.15 -7.43
N GLU A 174 -15.52 -7.87 -8.00
CA GLU A 174 -14.71 -8.87 -7.28
C GLU A 174 -13.63 -8.30 -6.34
N THR A 175 -13.63 -7.00 -6.02
CA THR A 175 -12.65 -6.44 -5.08
C THR A 175 -12.99 -6.72 -3.61
N GLU A 176 -14.24 -7.06 -3.30
CA GLU A 176 -14.66 -7.43 -1.94
C GLU A 176 -14.53 -8.94 -1.71
N ILE A 177 -13.88 -9.32 -0.61
CA ILE A 177 -13.72 -10.71 -0.21
C ILE A 177 -15.04 -11.21 0.37
N ASN A 178 -15.61 -12.22 -0.27
CA ASN A 178 -16.87 -12.79 0.16
C ASN A 178 -16.74 -13.52 1.51
N PRO A 179 -17.76 -13.44 2.39
CA PRO A 179 -17.77 -14.18 3.63
C PRO A 179 -17.86 -15.69 3.36
N LEU A 180 -17.11 -16.45 4.16
CA LEU A 180 -17.11 -17.90 4.17
C LEU A 180 -18.37 -18.43 4.86
N SER A 181 -18.94 -19.48 4.29
CA SER A 181 -20.19 -20.10 4.75
C SER A 181 -20.00 -21.34 5.61
N ASP A 182 -18.84 -22.01 5.55
CA ASP A 182 -18.51 -23.20 6.35
C ASP A 182 -17.27 -22.94 7.21
N ILE A 183 -17.48 -22.86 8.52
CA ILE A 183 -16.43 -22.53 9.50
C ILE A 183 -16.38 -23.59 10.57
N GLN A 184 -15.19 -24.17 10.73
CA GLN A 184 -14.91 -25.20 11.71
C GLN A 184 -13.99 -24.64 12.80
N HIS A 185 -14.30 -24.96 14.06
CA HIS A 185 -13.49 -24.60 15.22
C HIS A 185 -13.16 -23.09 15.34
N PRO A 186 -14.17 -22.20 15.35
CA PRO A 186 -13.94 -20.77 15.47
C PRO A 186 -13.20 -20.45 16.78
N ARG A 187 -12.14 -19.64 16.68
CA ARG A 187 -11.38 -19.13 17.81
C ARG A 187 -11.66 -17.63 17.92
N PRO A 188 -12.63 -17.21 18.75
CA PRO A 188 -12.89 -15.79 18.92
C PRO A 188 -11.69 -15.15 19.61
N ALA A 189 -11.39 -13.90 19.23
CA ALA A 189 -10.55 -13.05 20.03
C ALA A 189 -11.21 -12.80 21.40
N ASP A 190 -10.39 -12.55 22.41
CA ASP A 190 -10.84 -12.20 23.74
C ASP A 190 -10.05 -11.00 24.28
N THR A 191 -10.38 -10.57 25.48
CA THR A 191 -9.70 -9.41 26.10
C THR A 191 -8.63 -9.82 27.10
N SER A 192 -8.18 -11.09 27.12
CA SER A 192 -7.19 -11.60 28.09
C SER A 192 -5.90 -10.78 28.12
N LEU A 193 -5.59 -10.06 27.03
CA LEU A 193 -4.43 -9.18 26.92
C LEU A 193 -4.39 -8.11 28.00
N VAL A 194 -5.55 -7.62 28.41
CA VAL A 194 -5.66 -6.63 29.49
C VAL A 194 -5.29 -7.25 30.85
N ASP A 195 -5.59 -8.52 31.07
CA ASP A 195 -5.23 -9.21 32.32
C ASP A 195 -3.73 -9.52 32.36
N ASP A 196 -3.17 -9.98 31.23
CA ASP A 196 -1.72 -10.17 31.08
C ASP A 196 -0.96 -8.84 31.18
N MET A 197 -1.49 -7.75 30.60
CA MET A 197 -0.96 -6.40 30.77
C MET A 197 -0.98 -5.97 32.24
N THR A 198 -2.08 -6.22 32.96
CA THR A 198 -2.16 -5.93 34.41
C THR A 198 -1.10 -6.71 35.19
N THR A 199 -0.85 -7.96 34.82
CA THR A 199 0.17 -8.81 35.42
C THR A 199 1.58 -8.25 35.16
N LEU A 200 1.86 -7.82 33.92
CA LEU A 200 3.11 -7.14 33.55
C LEU A 200 3.31 -5.84 34.37
N LEU A 201 2.28 -5.01 34.51
CA LEU A 201 2.37 -3.77 35.28
C LEU A 201 2.61 -4.01 36.78
N ALA A 202 1.98 -5.05 37.34
CA ALA A 202 2.22 -5.47 38.71
C ALA A 202 3.67 -5.96 38.89
N TYR A 203 4.18 -6.76 37.96
CA TYR A 203 5.56 -7.23 37.95
C TYR A 203 6.55 -6.05 37.86
N ALA A 204 6.31 -5.12 36.93
CA ALA A 204 7.13 -3.91 36.76
C ALA A 204 7.19 -3.08 38.05
N ARG A 205 6.07 -2.95 38.76
CA ARG A 205 6.00 -2.22 40.02
C ARG A 205 6.80 -2.85 41.17
N ILE A 206 6.89 -4.18 41.22
CA ILE A 206 7.53 -4.91 42.32
C ILE A 206 9.02 -5.11 42.04
N HIS A 207 9.35 -5.48 40.81
CA HIS A 207 10.68 -6.00 40.47
C HIS A 207 11.56 -5.00 39.71
N ASN A 208 10.98 -3.94 39.14
CA ASN A 208 11.70 -3.00 38.25
C ASN A 208 12.57 -3.75 37.23
N PRO A 209 11.98 -4.59 36.37
CA PRO A 209 12.71 -5.49 35.51
C PRO A 209 13.58 -4.74 34.52
N THR A 210 14.52 -5.48 33.94
CA THR A 210 15.49 -4.92 33.00
C THR A 210 15.11 -5.21 31.56
N LEU A 211 15.49 -4.29 30.67
CA LEU A 211 15.32 -4.38 29.24
C LEU A 211 16.66 -4.63 28.53
N GLU A 212 16.67 -5.60 27.63
CA GLU A 212 17.76 -5.94 26.72
C GLU A 212 17.23 -5.87 25.28
N GLY A 213 17.81 -4.98 24.47
CA GLY A 213 17.31 -4.78 23.09
C GLY A 213 15.86 -4.29 23.00
N GLY A 214 15.33 -3.66 24.05
CA GLY A 214 13.93 -3.20 24.12
C GLY A 214 12.94 -4.25 24.65
N PHE A 215 13.40 -5.44 25.00
CA PHE A 215 12.59 -6.54 25.55
C PHE A 215 12.96 -6.81 26.99
N LEU A 216 12.07 -7.43 27.78
CA LEU A 216 12.45 -7.93 29.09
C LEU A 216 13.65 -8.88 28.97
N SER A 217 14.58 -8.80 29.94
CA SER A 217 15.69 -9.75 30.05
C SER A 217 15.19 -11.20 30.05
N ALA A 218 16.06 -12.15 29.68
CA ALA A 218 15.69 -13.57 29.69
C ALA A 218 15.23 -14.03 31.09
N ASP A 219 15.89 -13.55 32.15
CA ASP A 219 15.55 -13.86 33.55
C ASP A 219 14.18 -13.29 33.94
N ASP A 220 13.88 -12.05 33.56
CA ASP A 220 12.60 -11.42 33.84
C ASP A 220 11.47 -12.08 33.04
N SER A 221 11.73 -12.43 31.79
CA SER A 221 10.78 -13.12 30.92
C SER A 221 10.41 -14.50 31.49
N ALA A 222 11.40 -15.30 31.88
CA ALA A 222 11.18 -16.62 32.46
C ALA A 222 10.42 -16.59 33.79
N ARG A 223 10.55 -15.50 34.57
CA ARG A 223 9.81 -15.31 35.83
C ARG A 223 8.37 -14.87 35.60
N LEU A 224 8.14 -14.03 34.60
CA LEU A 224 6.83 -13.42 34.34
C LEU A 224 5.90 -14.34 33.55
N LEU A 225 6.42 -15.03 32.51
CA LEU A 225 5.62 -15.81 31.57
C LEU A 225 4.67 -16.83 32.24
N PRO A 226 5.07 -17.59 33.29
CA PRO A 226 4.16 -18.53 33.95
C PRO A 226 2.95 -17.87 34.62
N GLY A 227 3.00 -16.56 34.87
CA GLY A 227 1.91 -15.78 35.44
C GLY A 227 0.88 -15.31 34.42
N PHE A 228 1.15 -15.43 33.11
CA PHE A 228 0.21 -15.03 32.06
C PHE A 228 -0.84 -16.10 31.81
N ILE A 229 -2.01 -15.64 31.38
CA ILE A 229 -3.11 -16.47 30.87
C ILE A 229 -2.64 -17.15 29.58
N VAL A 230 -2.02 -16.38 28.68
CA VAL A 230 -1.44 -16.93 27.44
C VAL A 230 0.07 -16.89 27.53
N GLN A 231 0.64 -18.07 27.79
CA GLN A 231 2.08 -18.30 27.96
C GLN A 231 2.76 -18.44 26.59
N ASP A 232 2.81 -17.33 25.85
CA ASP A 232 3.49 -17.21 24.55
C ASP A 232 4.54 -16.09 24.63
N ASP A 233 5.79 -16.43 24.32
CA ASP A 233 6.92 -15.50 24.39
C ASP A 233 6.73 -14.28 23.47
N ARG A 234 6.16 -14.47 22.27
CA ARG A 234 5.91 -13.39 21.32
C ARG A 234 4.86 -12.42 21.87
N ARG A 235 3.83 -12.95 22.51
CA ARG A 235 2.81 -12.13 23.17
C ARG A 235 3.39 -11.35 24.34
N LEU A 236 4.32 -11.94 25.11
CA LEU A 236 5.04 -11.24 26.17
C LEU A 236 5.89 -10.08 25.63
N TYR A 237 6.63 -10.31 24.54
CA TYR A 237 7.41 -9.25 23.90
C TYR A 237 6.51 -8.13 23.35
N PHE A 238 5.42 -8.50 22.67
CA PHE A 238 4.42 -7.56 22.20
C PHE A 238 3.84 -6.72 23.34
N LEU A 239 3.43 -7.36 24.44
CA LEU A 239 2.92 -6.68 25.63
C LEU A 239 3.92 -5.69 26.23
N THR A 240 5.20 -6.04 26.26
CA THR A 240 6.25 -5.16 26.78
C THR A 240 6.39 -3.90 25.93
N ALA A 241 6.52 -4.06 24.61
CA ALA A 241 6.61 -2.93 23.69
C ALA A 241 5.33 -2.09 23.67
N LEU A 242 4.17 -2.73 23.82
CA LEU A 242 2.87 -2.08 23.89
C LEU A 242 2.69 -1.28 25.18
N ALA A 243 3.12 -1.81 26.32
CA ALA A 243 3.08 -1.11 27.60
C ALA A 243 3.92 0.18 27.57
N ILE A 244 5.09 0.13 26.92
CA ILE A 244 5.95 1.30 26.69
C ILE A 244 5.25 2.29 25.76
N SER A 245 4.72 1.80 24.62
CA SER A 245 4.02 2.65 23.63
C SER A 245 2.77 3.33 24.21
N ALA A 246 2.07 2.68 25.13
CA ALA A 246 0.89 3.20 25.81
C ALA A 246 1.21 4.12 27.00
N GLY A 247 2.49 4.33 27.31
CA GLY A 247 2.96 5.09 28.48
C GLY A 247 2.65 4.43 29.82
N LEU A 248 2.33 3.13 29.82
CA LEU A 248 2.07 2.35 31.04
C LEU A 248 3.39 1.91 31.71
N ILE A 249 4.46 1.81 30.93
CA ILE A 249 5.84 1.61 31.39
C ILE A 249 6.72 2.76 30.88
N ASP A 250 7.51 3.32 31.79
CA ASP A 250 8.57 4.27 31.51
C ASP A 250 9.93 3.55 31.51
N VAL A 251 10.77 3.80 30.51
CA VAL A 251 12.13 3.24 30.45
C VAL A 251 13.12 4.23 31.06
N GLN A 252 13.83 3.81 32.11
CA GLN A 252 14.89 4.59 32.76
C GLN A 252 16.19 3.80 32.79
N GLY A 253 17.16 4.20 31.95
CA GLY A 253 18.34 3.38 31.71
C GLY A 253 17.93 2.04 31.11
N SER A 254 18.33 0.94 31.76
CA SER A 254 17.91 -0.42 31.37
C SER A 254 16.67 -0.90 32.13
N HIS A 255 16.03 -0.09 32.98
CA HIS A 255 14.89 -0.55 33.79
C HIS A 255 13.55 -0.11 33.20
N ALA A 256 12.59 -1.04 33.19
CA ALA A 256 11.19 -0.80 32.92
C ALA A 256 10.45 -0.49 34.23
N LEU A 257 10.01 0.75 34.39
CA LEU A 257 9.32 1.24 35.58
C LEU A 257 7.85 1.48 35.28
N LEU A 258 7.00 1.32 36.28
CA LEU A 258 5.57 1.60 36.13
C LEU A 258 5.33 3.11 35.90
N GLY A 259 4.70 3.44 34.77
CA GLY A 259 4.17 4.78 34.46
C GLY A 259 2.95 5.10 35.32
N LYS A 260 3.18 5.45 36.59
CA LYS A 260 2.16 5.46 37.66
C LYS A 260 0.85 6.17 37.29
N ALA A 261 0.92 7.36 36.70
CA ALA A 261 -0.26 8.16 36.38
C ALA A 261 -1.12 7.53 35.27
N GLU A 262 -0.48 7.08 34.19
CA GLU A 262 -1.17 6.43 33.08
C GLU A 262 -1.67 5.03 33.44
N ALA A 263 -0.87 4.26 34.18
CA ALA A 263 -1.28 2.96 34.70
C ALA A 263 -2.49 3.07 35.62
N GLN A 264 -2.53 4.06 36.51
CA GLN A 264 -3.69 4.27 37.38
C GLN A 264 -4.94 4.66 36.57
N ARG A 265 -4.80 5.54 35.57
CA ARG A 265 -5.93 5.92 34.71
C ARG A 265 -6.46 4.71 33.94
N TRP A 266 -5.56 3.92 33.34
CA TRP A 266 -5.93 2.75 32.56
C TRP A 266 -6.53 1.63 33.42
N LEU A 267 -5.96 1.33 34.60
CA LEU A 267 -6.51 0.34 35.53
C LEU A 267 -7.89 0.71 36.08
N GLY A 268 -8.21 2.02 36.15
CA GLY A 268 -9.52 2.52 36.56
C GLY A 268 -10.54 2.68 35.44
N ALA A 269 -10.15 2.46 34.18
CA ALA A 269 -11.01 2.62 33.01
C ALA A 269 -11.91 1.39 32.79
N ALA A 270 -12.96 1.55 31.98
CA ALA A 270 -13.78 0.41 31.57
C ALA A 270 -12.97 -0.55 30.68
N ARG A 271 -13.32 -1.84 30.66
CA ARG A 271 -12.59 -2.87 29.88
C ARG A 271 -12.48 -2.51 28.39
N SER A 272 -13.53 -1.96 27.79
CA SER A 272 -13.52 -1.50 26.40
C SER A 272 -12.53 -0.34 26.17
N GLU A 273 -12.46 0.61 27.11
CA GLU A 273 -11.52 1.73 27.05
C GLU A 273 -10.07 1.27 27.25
N GLN A 274 -9.86 0.25 28.08
CA GLN A 274 -8.55 -0.38 28.25
C GLN A 274 -8.04 -0.98 26.95
N VAL A 275 -8.88 -1.77 26.28
CA VAL A 275 -8.58 -2.38 24.98
C VAL A 275 -8.36 -1.30 23.93
N GLN A 276 -9.25 -0.32 23.84
CA GLN A 276 -9.13 0.79 22.89
C GLN A 276 -7.81 1.53 23.05
N LYS A 277 -7.41 1.88 24.29
CA LYS A 277 -6.14 2.56 24.53
C LYS A 277 -4.94 1.70 24.08
N LEU A 278 -4.99 0.39 24.29
CA LEU A 278 -3.95 -0.51 23.81
C LEU A 278 -3.94 -0.60 22.28
N ALA A 279 -5.10 -0.71 21.63
CA ALA A 279 -5.19 -0.75 20.17
C ALA A 279 -4.70 0.55 19.51
N GLU A 280 -5.03 1.71 20.09
CA GLU A 280 -4.54 3.01 19.64
C GLU A 280 -3.03 3.16 19.84
N ALA A 281 -2.51 2.72 20.99
CA ALA A 281 -1.08 2.72 21.29
C ALA A 281 -0.32 1.80 20.34
N TRP A 282 -0.85 0.61 20.04
CA TRP A 282 -0.32 -0.23 18.98
C TRP A 282 -0.36 0.58 17.68
N ARG A 283 -1.54 0.95 17.15
CA ARG A 283 -1.73 1.65 15.86
C ARG A 283 -0.73 2.79 15.60
N GLY A 284 -0.48 3.63 16.60
CA GLY A 284 0.44 4.77 16.47
C GLY A 284 1.92 4.52 16.79
N SER A 285 2.29 3.33 17.27
CA SER A 285 3.66 3.07 17.74
C SER A 285 4.67 2.94 16.60
N LYS A 286 5.75 3.71 16.66
CA LYS A 286 6.96 3.50 15.84
C LYS A 286 7.97 2.57 16.52
N LEU A 287 7.73 2.22 17.79
CA LEU A 287 8.60 1.31 18.57
C LEU A 287 8.31 -0.15 18.23
N ILE A 288 7.04 -0.47 17.96
CA ILE A 288 6.63 -1.83 17.60
C ILE A 288 6.95 -2.04 16.12
N MET A 289 8.05 -2.74 15.87
CA MET A 289 8.51 -3.08 14.53
C MET A 289 7.92 -4.43 14.09
N ASP A 290 6.70 -4.45 13.55
CA ASP A 290 5.94 -5.70 13.30
C ASP A 290 6.74 -6.74 12.51
N LEU A 291 7.54 -6.31 11.53
CA LEU A 291 8.42 -7.20 10.73
C LEU A 291 9.41 -7.99 11.58
N ALA A 292 9.96 -7.39 12.63
CA ALA A 292 10.90 -8.04 13.53
C ALA A 292 10.22 -9.08 14.44
N PHE A 293 8.88 -9.10 14.49
CA PHE A 293 8.11 -10.08 15.24
C PHE A 293 7.53 -11.20 14.36
N VAL A 294 7.67 -11.10 13.04
CA VAL A 294 7.23 -12.14 12.12
C VAL A 294 8.13 -13.36 12.30
N PRO A 295 7.56 -14.53 12.67
CA PRO A 295 8.36 -15.75 12.83
C PRO A 295 9.13 -16.10 11.56
N GLY A 296 10.42 -16.38 11.70
CA GLY A 296 11.30 -16.75 10.60
C GLY A 296 11.94 -15.58 9.85
N LEU A 297 11.57 -14.32 10.17
CA LEU A 297 12.21 -13.14 9.59
C LEU A 297 13.19 -12.49 10.55
N HIS A 298 14.37 -12.16 10.04
CA HIS A 298 15.45 -11.48 10.77
C HIS A 298 15.85 -10.22 9.99
N PRO A 299 15.09 -9.10 10.15
CA PRO A 299 15.42 -7.84 9.48
C PRO A 299 16.62 -7.15 10.14
N GLU A 300 17.56 -6.67 9.32
CA GLU A 300 18.68 -5.83 9.77
C GLU A 300 18.20 -4.36 9.90
N LEU A 301 17.68 -4.00 11.07
CA LEU A 301 16.93 -2.74 11.29
C LEU A 301 17.74 -1.45 11.04
N ASP A 302 19.06 -1.49 11.21
CA ASP A 302 19.95 -0.34 11.05
C ASP A 302 20.63 -0.27 9.67
N ALA A 303 20.26 -1.15 8.73
CA ALA A 303 20.93 -1.30 7.43
C ALA A 303 20.02 -1.01 6.24
N GLY A 304 20.62 -0.56 5.13
CA GLY A 304 19.91 -0.28 3.88
C GLY A 304 18.84 0.79 4.06
N ASP A 305 17.66 0.54 3.48
CA ASP A 305 16.49 1.41 3.55
C ASP A 305 15.58 1.11 4.75
N MET A 306 15.88 0.10 5.58
CA MET A 306 15.09 -0.23 6.78
C MET A 306 14.92 0.94 7.77
N PRO A 307 15.92 1.81 8.00
CA PRO A 307 15.73 2.99 8.86
C PRO A 307 14.64 3.97 8.38
N GLN A 308 14.21 3.88 7.12
CA GLN A 308 13.12 4.68 6.56
C GLN A 308 11.74 4.04 6.76
N TYR A 309 11.69 2.77 7.20
CA TYR A 309 10.44 2.06 7.40
C TYR A 309 9.64 2.64 8.57
N ASP A 310 8.37 2.93 8.33
CA ASP A 310 7.41 3.38 9.35
C ASP A 310 6.37 2.29 9.61
N PRO A 311 6.48 1.53 10.72
CA PRO A 311 5.54 0.44 11.01
C PRO A 311 4.13 0.96 11.33
N ALA A 312 3.98 2.18 11.86
CA ALA A 312 2.66 2.76 12.12
C ALA A 312 1.94 3.12 10.81
N ALA A 313 2.67 3.63 9.83
CA ALA A 313 2.12 3.93 8.52
C ALA A 313 1.73 2.65 7.76
N ALA A 314 2.58 1.62 7.79
CA ALA A 314 2.27 0.32 7.18
C ALA A 314 1.00 -0.31 7.79
N ARG A 315 0.87 -0.31 9.12
CA ARG A 315 -0.33 -0.83 9.79
C ARG A 315 -1.57 -0.01 9.49
N SER A 316 -1.47 1.31 9.38
CA SER A 316 -2.60 2.16 9.00
C SER A 316 -3.11 1.79 7.62
N LEU A 317 -2.22 1.60 6.65
CA LEU A 317 -2.60 1.12 5.31
C LEU A 317 -3.24 -0.26 5.35
N VAL A 318 -2.72 -1.21 6.14
CA VAL A 318 -3.37 -2.53 6.23
C VAL A 318 -4.75 -2.44 6.85
N LEU A 319 -4.94 -1.65 7.91
CA LEU A 319 -6.26 -1.44 8.50
C LEU A 319 -7.24 -0.78 7.52
N GLU A 320 -6.77 0.17 6.70
CA GLU A 320 -7.56 0.76 5.61
C GLU A 320 -7.95 -0.25 4.55
N MET A 321 -7.00 -1.09 4.10
CA MET A 321 -7.29 -2.18 3.16
C MET A 321 -8.28 -3.17 3.74
N MET A 322 -8.17 -3.52 5.03
CA MET A 322 -9.12 -4.39 5.71
C MET A 322 -10.54 -3.79 5.71
N MET A 323 -10.69 -2.49 5.97
CA MET A 323 -11.99 -1.82 5.94
C MET A 323 -12.64 -1.79 4.56
N VAL A 324 -11.83 -1.83 3.49
CA VAL A 324 -12.31 -1.77 2.10
C VAL A 324 -12.57 -3.16 1.52
N LEU A 325 -11.69 -4.12 1.80
CA LEU A 325 -11.68 -5.43 1.15
C LEU A 325 -12.47 -6.50 1.91
N LEU A 326 -12.68 -6.32 3.22
CA LEU A 326 -13.26 -7.36 4.08
C LEU A 326 -14.73 -7.10 4.38
N PRO A 327 -15.54 -8.15 4.51
CA PRO A 327 -16.94 -8.01 4.88
C PRO A 327 -17.03 -7.54 6.34
N ALA A 328 -17.96 -6.63 6.62
CA ALA A 328 -18.18 -6.10 7.97
C ALA A 328 -18.62 -7.18 8.98
N GLU A 329 -19.29 -8.22 8.48
CA GLU A 329 -19.72 -9.37 9.26
C GLU A 329 -19.36 -10.68 8.53
N GLY A 330 -19.01 -11.71 9.31
CA GLY A 330 -18.67 -13.04 8.79
C GLY A 330 -17.18 -13.35 8.81
N TRP A 331 -16.86 -14.61 8.56
CA TRP A 331 -15.48 -15.08 8.45
C TRP A 331 -14.99 -14.90 7.02
N TRP A 332 -13.71 -14.67 6.82
CA TRP A 332 -13.11 -14.46 5.50
C TRP A 332 -11.78 -15.22 5.40
N SER A 333 -11.34 -15.47 4.16
CA SER A 333 -10.08 -16.18 3.91
C SER A 333 -8.89 -15.24 4.06
N ARG A 334 -7.96 -15.60 4.95
CA ARG A 334 -6.68 -14.89 5.12
C ARG A 334 -5.89 -14.89 3.82
N ASP A 335 -5.82 -16.03 3.14
CA ASP A 335 -5.10 -16.17 1.87
C ASP A 335 -5.70 -15.27 0.78
N ALA A 336 -7.03 -15.15 0.73
CA ALA A 336 -7.70 -14.24 -0.19
C ALA A 336 -7.37 -12.78 0.11
N PHE A 337 -7.28 -12.40 1.39
CA PHE A 337 -6.85 -11.05 1.78
C PHE A 337 -5.40 -10.78 1.42
N VAL A 338 -4.49 -11.69 1.73
CA VAL A 338 -3.07 -11.58 1.37
C VAL A 338 -2.91 -11.44 -0.15
N GLN A 339 -3.63 -12.26 -0.92
CA GLN A 339 -3.62 -12.18 -2.38
C GLN A 339 -4.21 -10.86 -2.90
N ALA A 340 -5.32 -10.40 -2.34
CA ALA A 340 -5.92 -9.12 -2.72
C ALA A 340 -4.98 -7.94 -2.42
N VAL A 341 -4.24 -7.97 -1.31
CA VAL A 341 -3.20 -6.98 -1.00
C VAL A 341 -2.03 -7.09 -1.97
N HIS A 342 -1.56 -8.30 -2.27
CA HIS A 342 -0.51 -8.53 -3.28
C HIS A 342 -0.88 -7.95 -4.64
N ASP A 343 -2.13 -8.06 -5.05
CA ASP A 343 -2.57 -7.64 -6.38
C ASP A 343 -2.88 -6.14 -6.48
N ASN A 344 -3.33 -5.53 -5.38
CA ASN A 344 -3.81 -4.16 -5.39
C ASN A 344 -2.93 -3.16 -4.63
N ASN A 345 -2.12 -3.63 -3.69
CA ASN A 345 -1.33 -2.81 -2.77
C ASN A 345 0.03 -3.46 -2.50
N TYR A 346 0.66 -3.95 -3.56
CA TYR A 346 1.90 -4.72 -3.52
C TYR A 346 3.03 -4.09 -2.70
N ASP A 347 3.19 -2.78 -2.76
CA ASP A 347 4.27 -2.05 -2.09
C ASP A 347 3.84 -1.38 -0.77
N PHE A 348 2.73 -1.81 -0.14
CA PHE A 348 2.10 -1.10 0.99
C PHE A 348 3.03 -0.79 2.18
N GLN A 349 4.10 -1.54 2.35
CA GLN A 349 5.08 -1.34 3.42
C GLN A 349 6.46 -0.89 2.92
N ARG A 350 6.66 -0.80 1.60
CA ARG A 350 7.96 -0.49 1.00
C ARG A 350 8.10 1.01 0.75
N PRO A 351 9.01 1.71 1.46
CA PRO A 351 9.31 3.10 1.18
C PRO A 351 9.79 3.25 -0.26
N ASN A 352 9.22 4.20 -1.01
CA ASN A 352 9.52 4.44 -2.42
C ASN A 352 9.37 3.19 -3.31
N SER A 353 8.61 2.19 -2.84
CA SER A 353 8.38 0.92 -3.52
C SER A 353 9.66 0.13 -3.83
N SER A 354 10.72 0.33 -3.04
CA SER A 354 12.00 -0.36 -3.18
C SER A 354 11.97 -1.74 -2.51
N PHE A 355 12.09 -2.81 -3.30
CA PHE A 355 12.15 -4.19 -2.78
C PHE A 355 13.57 -4.69 -2.48
N ASP A 356 14.58 -4.04 -3.05
CA ASP A 356 15.99 -4.44 -2.90
C ASP A 356 16.70 -3.70 -1.74
N GLY A 357 16.08 -2.65 -1.20
CA GLY A 357 16.66 -1.81 -0.16
C GLY A 357 16.68 -2.43 1.24
N TRP A 358 15.95 -3.52 1.45
CA TRP A 358 15.80 -4.16 2.76
C TRP A 358 16.65 -5.42 2.87
N TYR A 359 17.43 -5.50 3.96
CA TYR A 359 18.24 -6.68 4.28
C TYR A 359 17.49 -7.54 5.30
N ILE A 360 16.73 -8.51 4.81
CA ILE A 360 15.98 -9.45 5.64
C ILE A 360 16.52 -10.85 5.39
N ARG A 361 16.80 -11.59 6.47
CA ARG A 361 17.20 -12.99 6.39
C ARG A 361 16.10 -13.91 6.88
N ASN A 362 16.05 -15.12 6.32
CA ASN A 362 15.28 -16.21 6.90
C ASN A 362 16.07 -16.95 8.00
N ASP A 363 15.46 -17.97 8.61
CA ASP A 363 16.12 -18.82 9.63
C ASP A 363 17.35 -19.59 9.10
N ALA A 364 17.41 -19.85 7.78
CA ALA A 364 18.57 -20.47 7.14
C ALA A 364 19.73 -19.48 6.91
N GLY A 365 19.47 -18.18 7.09
CA GLY A 365 20.43 -17.10 6.87
C GLY A 365 20.46 -16.58 5.43
N ASP A 366 19.57 -17.05 4.56
CA ASP A 366 19.44 -16.58 3.18
C ASP A 366 18.74 -15.22 3.14
N TYR A 367 19.20 -14.33 2.25
CA TYR A 367 18.58 -13.03 2.05
C TYR A 367 17.28 -13.15 1.23
N LEU A 368 16.20 -12.59 1.75
CA LEU A 368 14.90 -12.46 1.10
C LEU A 368 14.81 -11.08 0.43
N SER A 369 15.43 -10.95 -0.73
CA SER A 369 15.57 -9.66 -1.44
C SER A 369 14.84 -9.66 -2.78
N GLY A 370 14.19 -8.55 -3.08
CA GLY A 370 13.43 -8.40 -4.31
C GLY A 370 12.03 -8.99 -4.24
N GLU A 371 11.30 -8.76 -5.32
CA GLU A 371 9.88 -9.05 -5.47
C GLU A 371 9.50 -10.54 -5.35
N ALA A 372 10.41 -11.44 -5.71
CA ALA A 372 10.15 -12.88 -5.68
C ALA A 372 9.83 -13.41 -4.27
N HIS A 373 10.28 -12.71 -3.23
CA HIS A 373 10.09 -13.07 -1.82
C HIS A 373 8.90 -12.36 -1.18
N TRP A 374 8.00 -11.75 -1.97
CA TRP A 374 6.90 -10.95 -1.44
C TRP A 374 6.03 -11.72 -0.45
N MET A 375 5.68 -12.98 -0.77
CA MET A 375 4.87 -13.81 0.11
C MET A 375 5.60 -14.16 1.42
N GLU A 376 6.93 -14.33 1.35
CA GLU A 376 7.76 -14.68 2.50
C GLU A 376 7.97 -13.50 3.45
N VAL A 377 7.88 -12.26 2.97
CA VAL A 377 8.09 -11.05 3.78
C VAL A 377 6.77 -10.32 4.05
N GLU A 378 6.14 -9.76 3.02
CA GLU A 378 4.92 -8.98 3.12
C GLU A 378 3.72 -9.85 3.47
N GLY A 379 3.56 -10.99 2.80
CA GLY A 379 2.50 -11.94 3.09
C GLY A 379 2.58 -12.45 4.52
N ALA A 380 3.77 -12.85 4.97
CA ALA A 380 4.03 -13.28 6.33
C ALA A 380 3.73 -12.18 7.38
N MET A 381 4.01 -10.91 7.07
CA MET A 381 3.67 -9.77 7.93
C MET A 381 2.15 -9.60 8.08
N LEU A 382 1.40 -9.65 6.97
CA LEU A 382 -0.07 -9.57 7.00
C LEU A 382 -0.66 -10.72 7.83
N GLU A 383 -0.15 -11.93 7.61
CA GLU A 383 -0.54 -13.11 8.35
C GLU A 383 -0.27 -13.01 9.85
N TYR A 384 0.93 -12.55 10.22
CA TYR A 384 1.32 -12.30 11.60
C TYR A 384 0.40 -11.27 12.24
N MET A 385 0.11 -10.16 11.55
CA MET A 385 -0.70 -9.09 12.10
C MET A 385 -2.13 -9.55 12.41
N ILE A 386 -2.72 -10.37 11.53
CA ILE A 386 -4.07 -10.94 11.70
C ILE A 386 -4.10 -11.94 12.87
N THR A 387 -3.11 -12.83 12.95
CA THR A 387 -3.11 -13.95 13.91
C THR A 387 -2.49 -13.60 15.27
N GLY A 388 -1.76 -12.49 15.35
CA GLY A 388 -1.12 -11.98 16.56
C GLY A 388 -1.80 -10.68 17.02
N PRO A 389 -1.22 -9.49 16.75
CA PRO A 389 -1.69 -8.22 17.30
C PRO A 389 -3.20 -7.98 17.18
N LEU A 390 -3.82 -8.17 16.01
CA LEU A 390 -5.26 -7.94 15.83
C LEU A 390 -6.10 -8.93 16.65
N HIS A 391 -5.74 -10.21 16.64
CA HIS A 391 -6.42 -11.21 17.45
C HIS A 391 -6.23 -10.99 18.96
N TRP A 392 -5.06 -10.54 19.40
CA TRP A 392 -4.78 -10.27 20.81
C TRP A 392 -5.45 -8.99 21.31
N LEU A 393 -5.69 -8.03 20.43
CA LEU A 393 -6.31 -6.75 20.77
C LEU A 393 -7.85 -6.79 20.73
N GLY A 394 -8.46 -7.92 20.38
CA GLY A 394 -9.91 -8.12 20.44
C GLY A 394 -10.61 -7.87 19.12
#